data_AF-A0A933BIV9-F1
#
_entry.id   AF-A0A933BIV9-F1
#
_cell.length_a   1.000
_cell.length_b   1.000
_cell.length_c   1.000
_cell.angle_alpha   90.00
_cell.angle_beta   90.00
_cell.angle_gamma   90.00
#
_symmetry.space_group_name_H-M   'P 1'
#
loop_
_entity.id
_entity.type
_entity.pdbx_description
1 polymer ?
#
loop_
_entity_poly.entity_id
_entity_poly.type
_entity_poly.pdbx_seq_one_letter_code
_entity_poly.pdbx_strand_id
1 'polypeptide(L)'
;MSVFLTLTKEHRLFQQLISRLEHSLRYGEDDARAELRRILLVLLPALKRHEQMEDLIFQDPLYRSDKGARRLLVLVEGQHRRIGALHGELLGLLAQQGQVDFRRLRDLMFVFCEKLRLHFHDEETGLWLHYNQTMSRSLEHSINARASQQVRRLEREIRETWSVVSDYV
;
A
#
# COMPACT_ATOMS: atom_id res chain seq x y z
N MET A 1 -9.09 8.53 -18.41
CA MET A 1 -9.09 7.61 -17.26
C MET A 1 -8.73 8.44 -16.04
N SER A 2 -9.57 8.44 -14.99
CA SER A 2 -9.30 9.24 -13.78
C SER A 2 -8.19 8.59 -12.95
N VAL A 3 -7.35 9.42 -12.31
CA VAL A 3 -6.30 9.00 -11.38
C VAL A 3 -6.87 8.11 -10.28
N PHE A 4 -8.05 8.44 -9.73
CA PHE A 4 -8.70 7.65 -8.69
C PHE A 4 -9.13 6.27 -9.18
N LEU A 5 -9.61 6.17 -10.42
CA LEU A 5 -9.91 4.88 -11.05
C LEU A 5 -8.67 3.98 -11.17
N THR A 6 -7.49 4.60 -11.20
CA THR A 6 -6.20 3.93 -11.29
C THR A 6 -5.72 3.51 -9.89
N LEU A 7 -5.80 4.42 -8.90
CA LEU A 7 -5.50 4.12 -7.50
C LEU A 7 -6.44 3.04 -6.92
N THR A 8 -7.73 3.06 -7.25
CA THR A 8 -8.68 2.00 -6.84
C THR A 8 -8.26 0.63 -7.36
N LYS A 9 -7.72 0.53 -8.59
CA LYS A 9 -7.22 -0.75 -9.11
C LYS A 9 -6.02 -1.24 -8.33
N GLU A 10 -5.14 -0.33 -7.95
CA GLU A 10 -3.97 -0.63 -7.14
C GLU A 10 -4.34 -1.08 -5.72
N HIS A 11 -5.25 -0.37 -5.05
CA HIS A 11 -5.80 -0.78 -3.76
C HIS A 11 -6.42 -2.17 -3.83
N ARG A 12 -7.11 -2.50 -4.92
CA ARG A 12 -7.64 -3.84 -5.14
C ARG A 12 -6.56 -4.91 -5.23
N LEU A 13 -5.43 -4.62 -5.90
CA LEU A 13 -4.28 -5.52 -5.94
C LEU A 13 -3.68 -5.71 -4.55
N PHE A 14 -3.51 -4.64 -3.77
CA PHE A 14 -3.04 -4.72 -2.39
C PHE A 14 -4.00 -5.52 -1.51
N GLN A 15 -5.31 -5.29 -1.62
CA GLN A 15 -6.32 -6.06 -0.89
C GLN A 15 -6.25 -7.56 -1.21
N GLN A 16 -6.00 -7.94 -2.48
CA GLN A 16 -5.79 -9.34 -2.84
C GLN A 16 -4.55 -9.94 -2.17
N LEU A 17 -3.42 -9.21 -2.14
CA LEU A 17 -2.21 -9.64 -1.45
C LEU A 17 -2.43 -9.74 0.07
N ILE A 18 -3.14 -8.78 0.67
CA ILE A 18 -3.51 -8.80 2.09
C ILE A 18 -4.38 -10.02 2.41
N SER A 19 -5.42 -10.29 1.61
CA SER A 19 -6.26 -11.47 1.81
C SER A 19 -5.47 -12.77 1.69
N ARG A 20 -4.49 -12.83 0.78
CA ARG A 20 -3.59 -13.98 0.64
C ARG A 20 -2.66 -14.14 1.84
N LEU A 21 -2.11 -13.04 2.38
CA LEU A 21 -1.34 -13.06 3.63
C LEU A 21 -2.19 -13.65 4.77
N GLU A 22 -3.38 -13.12 5.01
CA GLU A 22 -4.27 -13.61 6.07
C GLU A 22 -4.68 -15.07 5.87
N HIS A 23 -4.87 -15.50 4.63
CA HIS A 23 -5.16 -16.90 4.32
C HIS A 23 -3.96 -17.79 4.65
N SER A 24 -2.74 -17.34 4.32
CA SER A 24 -1.51 -18.09 4.58
C SER A 24 -1.30 -18.39 6.07
N LEU A 25 -1.74 -17.47 6.95
CA LEU A 25 -1.67 -17.61 8.40
C LEU A 25 -2.57 -18.73 8.97
N ARG A 26 -3.43 -19.35 8.15
CA ARG A 26 -4.34 -20.43 8.56
C ARG A 26 -3.76 -21.84 8.33
N TYR A 27 -2.63 -21.95 7.63
CA TYR A 27 -1.97 -23.22 7.34
C TYR A 27 -0.94 -23.59 8.41
N GLY A 28 -0.22 -24.70 8.19
CA GLY A 28 0.95 -25.08 8.99
C GLY A 28 2.04 -24.00 8.96
N GLU A 29 2.80 -23.91 10.06
CA GLU A 29 3.79 -22.84 10.29
C GLU A 29 4.81 -22.70 9.15
N ASP A 30 5.38 -23.81 8.67
CA ASP A 30 6.43 -23.78 7.65
C ASP A 30 5.91 -23.23 6.32
N ASP A 31 4.74 -23.70 5.88
CA ASP A 31 4.08 -23.23 4.66
C ASP A 31 3.70 -21.75 4.78
N ALA A 32 3.18 -21.35 5.94
CA ALA A 32 2.81 -19.97 6.21
C ALA A 32 4.03 -19.05 6.15
N ARG A 33 5.16 -19.41 6.77
CA ARG A 33 6.38 -18.58 6.76
C ARG A 33 6.93 -18.37 5.36
N ALA A 34 7.00 -19.43 4.56
CA ALA A 34 7.47 -19.34 3.18
C ALA A 34 6.58 -18.40 2.36
N GLU A 35 5.26 -18.55 2.49
CA GLU A 35 4.29 -17.75 1.75
C GLU A 35 4.25 -16.28 2.20
N LEU A 36 4.28 -16.03 3.51
CA LEU A 36 4.41 -14.69 4.08
C LEU A 36 5.63 -13.96 3.50
N ARG A 37 6.78 -14.63 3.47
CA ARG A 37 8.02 -14.05 2.92
C ARG A 37 7.86 -13.67 1.44
N ARG A 38 7.28 -14.55 0.62
CA ARG A 38 7.04 -14.27 -0.80
C ARG A 38 6.14 -13.06 -0.98
N ILE A 39 5.02 -13.01 -0.26
CA ILE A 39 4.07 -11.91 -0.42
C ILE A 39 4.66 -10.59 0.09
N LEU A 40 5.37 -10.60 1.22
CA LEU A 40 6.01 -9.38 1.76
C LEU A 40 7.11 -8.83 0.84
N LEU A 41 7.86 -9.68 0.13
CA LEU A 41 8.84 -9.26 -0.87
C LEU A 41 8.22 -8.51 -2.05
N VAL A 42 6.95 -8.77 -2.36
CA VAL A 42 6.20 -8.06 -3.41
C VAL A 42 5.48 -6.84 -2.85
N LEU A 43 4.77 -7.01 -1.73
CA LEU A 43 3.88 -6.00 -1.16
C LEU A 43 4.65 -4.79 -0.62
N LEU A 44 5.75 -5.01 0.11
CA LEU A 44 6.44 -3.92 0.80
C LEU A 44 7.09 -2.90 -0.15
N PRO A 45 7.81 -3.31 -1.22
CA PRO A 45 8.30 -2.37 -2.22
C PRO A 45 7.17 -1.65 -2.95
N ALA A 46 6.06 -2.34 -3.22
CA ALA A 46 4.93 -1.78 -3.92
C ALA A 46 4.21 -0.70 -3.10
N LEU A 47 3.99 -0.93 -1.80
CA LEU A 47 3.44 0.07 -0.88
C LEU A 47 4.32 1.33 -0.79
N LYS A 48 5.64 1.17 -0.80
CA LYS A 48 6.56 2.33 -0.81
C LYS A 48 6.41 3.16 -2.08
N ARG A 49 6.21 2.51 -3.23
CA ARG A 49 5.99 3.20 -4.51
C ARG A 49 4.61 3.87 -4.55
N HIS A 50 3.61 3.25 -3.94
CA HIS A 50 2.28 3.83 -3.75
C HIS A 50 2.37 5.15 -2.98
N GLU A 51 2.95 5.14 -1.77
CA GLU A 51 3.16 6.34 -0.94
C GLU A 51 3.86 7.47 -1.73
N GLN A 52 4.92 7.15 -2.48
CA GLN A 52 5.64 8.12 -3.30
C GLN A 52 4.77 8.74 -4.39
N MET A 53 3.85 7.96 -4.96
CA MET A 53 2.92 8.44 -5.98
C MET A 53 1.85 9.33 -5.35
N GLU A 54 1.34 8.96 -4.19
CA GLU A 54 0.39 9.76 -3.43
C GLU A 54 0.98 11.11 -3.03
N ASP A 55 2.24 11.14 -2.60
CA ASP A 55 2.96 12.38 -2.35
C ASP A 55 2.96 13.32 -3.57
N LEU A 56 3.14 12.76 -4.78
CA LEU A 56 3.12 13.55 -6.02
C LEU A 56 1.71 14.06 -6.38
N ILE A 57 0.65 13.34 -5.99
CA ILE A 57 -0.74 13.68 -6.31
C ILE A 57 -1.28 14.70 -5.29
N PHE A 58 -0.99 14.49 -4.01
CA PHE A 58 -1.67 15.15 -2.91
C PHE A 58 -0.87 16.27 -2.23
N GLN A 59 0.44 16.40 -2.49
CA GLN A 59 1.24 17.53 -1.98
C GLN A 59 1.13 18.83 -2.80
N ASP A 60 0.14 18.95 -3.69
CA ASP A 60 -0.08 20.19 -4.45
C ASP A 60 -0.33 21.40 -3.51
N PRO A 61 0.40 22.52 -3.67
CA PRO A 61 0.27 23.69 -2.81
C PRO A 61 -1.15 24.26 -2.71
N LEU A 62 -1.94 24.16 -3.79
CA LEU A 62 -3.33 24.65 -3.83
C LEU A 62 -4.24 23.85 -2.90
N TYR A 63 -3.91 22.59 -2.64
CA TYR A 63 -4.65 21.72 -1.71
C TYR A 63 -4.29 21.96 -0.25
N ARG A 64 -3.02 22.29 0.03
CA ARG A 64 -2.55 22.55 1.39
C ARG A 64 -3.17 23.79 2.03
N SER A 65 -3.73 24.70 1.23
CA SER A 65 -4.51 25.85 1.72
C SER A 65 -5.92 25.51 2.20
N ASP A 66 -6.49 24.37 1.78
CA ASP A 66 -7.80 23.95 2.26
C ASP A 66 -7.70 23.24 3.63
N LYS A 67 -8.51 23.69 4.60
CA LYS A 67 -8.44 23.16 5.97
C LYS A 67 -8.92 21.71 6.07
N GLY A 68 -9.89 21.30 5.25
CA GLY A 68 -10.41 19.93 5.22
C GLY A 68 -9.37 18.97 4.67
N ALA A 69 -8.84 19.29 3.49
CA ALA A 69 -7.75 18.57 2.86
C ALA A 69 -6.54 18.43 3.78
N ARG A 70 -6.10 19.52 4.42
CA ARG A 70 -4.93 19.49 5.30
C ARG A 70 -5.09 18.52 6.47
N ARG A 71 -6.29 18.40 7.06
CA ARG A 71 -6.55 17.43 8.14
C ARG A 71 -6.45 15.99 7.64
N LEU A 72 -7.01 15.71 6.46
CA LEU A 72 -6.96 14.39 5.83
C LEU A 72 -5.52 14.01 5.44
N LEU A 73 -4.75 14.94 4.88
CA LEU A 73 -3.33 14.73 4.58
C LEU A 73 -2.53 14.40 5.83
N VAL A 74 -2.71 15.14 6.92
CA VAL A 74 -2.02 14.85 8.19
C VAL A 74 -2.38 13.47 8.75
N LEU A 75 -3.64 13.05 8.60
CA LEU A 75 -4.09 11.71 8.97
C LEU A 75 -3.36 10.64 8.16
N VAL A 76 -3.40 10.75 6.83
CA VAL A 76 -2.77 9.80 5.89
C VAL A 76 -1.26 9.75 6.07
N GLU A 77 -0.57 10.90 6.16
CA GLU A 77 0.86 10.97 6.48
C GLU A 77 1.19 10.30 7.83
N GLY A 78 0.28 10.42 8.81
CA GLY A 78 0.37 9.72 10.09
C GLY A 78 0.26 8.21 9.97
N GLN A 79 -0.59 7.73 9.07
CA GLN A 79 -0.74 6.30 8.76
C GLN A 79 0.48 5.77 8.02
N HIS A 80 1.01 6.49 7.02
CA HIS A 80 2.26 6.15 6.34
C HIS A 80 3.41 5.93 7.32
N ARG A 81 3.62 6.84 8.28
CA ARG A 81 4.66 6.67 9.31
C ARG A 81 4.46 5.39 10.14
N ARG A 82 3.23 5.06 10.50
CA ARG A 82 2.91 3.84 11.28
C ARG A 82 3.11 2.57 10.46
N ILE A 83 2.67 2.56 9.20
CA ILE A 83 2.87 1.45 8.25
C ILE A 83 4.36 1.28 7.96
N GLY A 84 5.11 2.37 7.77
CA GLY A 84 6.56 2.35 7.59
C GLY A 84 7.33 1.80 8.79
N ALA A 85 6.90 2.11 10.02
CA ALA A 85 7.47 1.52 11.23
C ALA A 85 7.22 0.00 11.29
N LEU A 86 6.00 -0.45 10.98
CA LEU A 86 5.67 -1.87 10.88
C LEU A 86 6.50 -2.55 9.79
N HIS A 87 6.66 -1.93 8.63
CA HIS A 87 7.51 -2.43 7.55
C HIS A 87 8.96 -2.68 8.04
N GLY A 88 9.55 -1.74 8.79
CA GLY A 88 10.88 -1.92 9.39
C GLY A 88 10.96 -3.13 10.34
N GLU A 89 9.95 -3.30 11.20
CA GLU A 89 9.87 -4.47 12.09
C GLU A 89 9.73 -5.78 11.30
N LEU A 90 8.90 -5.79 10.26
CA LEU A 90 8.68 -6.96 9.40
C LEU A 90 9.92 -7.40 8.64
N LEU A 91 10.66 -6.46 8.06
CA LEU A 91 11.95 -6.78 7.43
C LEU A 91 12.95 -7.34 8.44
N GLY A 92 12.99 -6.77 9.65
CA GLY A 92 13.82 -7.27 10.75
C GLY A 92 13.49 -8.72 11.12
N LEU A 93 12.21 -9.07 11.21
CA LEU A 93 11.77 -10.44 11.51
C LEU A 93 12.04 -11.40 10.35
N LEU A 94 11.86 -10.98 9.10
CA LEU A 94 12.17 -11.79 7.91
C LEU A 94 13.67 -12.10 7.80
N ALA A 95 14.54 -11.22 8.28
CA ALA A 95 15.99 -11.43 8.29
C ALA A 95 16.45 -12.50 9.28
N GLN A 96 15.66 -12.82 10.30
CA GLN A 96 16.03 -13.73 11.42
C GLN A 96 15.85 -15.23 11.12
N GLN A 97 15.73 -15.64 9.84
CA GLN A 97 15.72 -17.04 9.35
C GLN A 97 15.07 -18.10 10.29
N GLY A 98 13.83 -17.88 10.72
CA GLY A 98 13.08 -18.88 11.51
C GLY A 98 13.28 -18.82 13.03
N GLN A 99 14.13 -17.91 13.55
CA GLN A 99 14.31 -17.72 15.00
C GLN A 99 13.18 -16.94 15.68
N VAL A 100 12.28 -16.35 14.89
CA VAL A 100 11.14 -15.57 15.39
C VAL A 100 9.99 -16.50 15.73
N ASP A 101 9.43 -16.41 16.93
CA ASP A 101 8.18 -17.07 17.32
C ASP A 101 7.06 -16.80 16.28
N PHE A 102 6.51 -17.87 15.70
CA PHE A 102 5.48 -17.77 14.67
C PHE A 102 4.23 -17.07 15.16
N ARG A 103 3.88 -17.24 16.44
CA ARG A 103 2.72 -16.55 17.03
C ARG A 103 2.92 -15.04 16.98
N ARG A 104 4.10 -14.55 17.37
CA ARG A 104 4.45 -13.13 17.27
C ARG A 104 4.42 -12.63 15.81
N LEU A 105 4.96 -13.40 14.88
CA LEU A 105 4.93 -13.05 13.44
C LEU A 105 3.49 -12.93 12.93
N ARG A 106 2.65 -13.91 13.26
CA ARG A 106 1.24 -13.96 12.88
C ARG A 106 0.46 -12.76 13.45
N ASP A 107 0.63 -12.47 14.73
CA ASP A 107 -0.09 -11.37 15.39
C ASP A 107 0.33 -10.02 14.78
N LEU A 108 1.61 -9.84 14.46
CA LEU A 108 2.11 -8.66 13.76
C LEU A 108 1.58 -8.56 12.31
N MET A 109 1.46 -9.69 11.60
CA MET A 109 0.83 -9.73 10.27
C MET A 109 -0.62 -9.27 10.30
N PHE A 110 -1.41 -9.70 11.29
CA PHE A 110 -2.79 -9.24 11.41
C PHE A 110 -2.88 -7.73 11.65
N VAL A 111 -2.04 -7.20 12.55
CA VAL A 111 -1.96 -5.75 12.78
C VAL A 111 -1.58 -5.01 11.50
N PHE A 112 -0.58 -5.49 10.76
CA PHE A 112 -0.17 -4.90 9.49
C PHE A 112 -1.30 -4.89 8.45
N CYS A 113 -1.99 -6.02 8.28
CA CYS A 113 -3.14 -6.13 7.37
C CYS A 113 -4.29 -5.19 7.74
N GLU A 114 -4.61 -5.08 9.03
CA GLU A 114 -5.63 -4.17 9.53
C GLU A 114 -5.27 -2.70 9.27
N LYS A 115 -4.02 -2.30 9.52
CA LYS A 115 -3.56 -0.93 9.27
C LYS A 115 -3.61 -0.55 7.80
N LEU A 116 -3.23 -1.45 6.90
CA LEU A 116 -3.35 -1.21 5.46
C LEU A 116 -4.80 -1.04 5.02
N ARG A 117 -5.71 -1.88 5.51
CA ARG A 117 -7.14 -1.76 5.17
C ARG A 117 -7.73 -0.44 5.64
N LEU A 118 -7.43 -0.04 6.87
CA LEU A 118 -7.90 1.22 7.42
C LEU A 118 -7.38 2.41 6.60
N HIS A 119 -6.10 2.36 6.25
CA HIS A 119 -5.46 3.38 5.43
C HIS A 119 -6.12 3.53 4.06
N PHE A 120 -6.28 2.43 3.31
CA PHE A 120 -6.96 2.46 2.01
C PHE A 120 -8.41 2.97 2.11
N HIS A 121 -9.11 2.60 3.18
CA HIS A 121 -10.47 3.06 3.42
C HIS A 121 -10.54 4.58 3.67
N ASP A 122 -9.66 5.10 4.52
CA ASP A 122 -9.63 6.52 4.88
C ASP A 122 -9.22 7.40 3.68
N GLU A 123 -8.36 6.87 2.80
CA GLU A 123 -8.03 7.51 1.53
C GLU A 123 -9.20 7.56 0.57
N GLU A 124 -9.79 6.41 0.28
CA GLU A 124 -10.90 6.29 -0.67
C GLU A 124 -12.11 7.13 -0.26
N THR A 125 -12.48 7.06 1.02
CA THR A 125 -13.71 7.69 1.54
C THR A 125 -13.50 9.11 2.04
N GLY A 126 -12.27 9.47 2.41
CA GLY A 126 -11.91 10.79 2.92
C GLY A 126 -11.14 11.58 1.88
N LEU A 127 -9.85 11.27 1.72
CA LEU A 127 -8.91 12.08 0.95
C LEU A 127 -9.32 12.20 -0.53
N TRP A 128 -9.57 11.09 -1.21
CA TRP A 128 -9.89 11.05 -2.64
C TRP A 128 -11.27 11.66 -2.91
N LEU A 129 -12.25 11.39 -2.05
CA LEU A 129 -13.58 11.98 -2.16
C LEU A 129 -13.52 13.51 -2.07
N HIS A 130 -12.83 14.04 -1.06
CA HIS A 130 -12.59 15.47 -0.91
C HIS A 130 -11.84 16.03 -2.12
N TYR A 131 -10.88 15.26 -2.64
CA TYR A 131 -10.07 15.68 -3.77
C TYR A 131 -10.89 15.80 -5.07
N ASN A 132 -11.76 14.82 -5.30
CA ASN A 132 -12.64 14.82 -6.47
C ASN A 132 -13.68 15.95 -6.44
N GLN A 133 -14.07 16.41 -5.24
CA GLN A 133 -15.04 17.50 -5.06
C GLN A 133 -14.43 18.90 -5.24
N THR A 134 -13.14 19.06 -4.95
CA THR A 134 -12.50 20.38 -4.88
C THR A 134 -11.47 20.63 -5.99
N MET A 135 -11.13 19.62 -6.81
CA MET A 135 -10.18 19.75 -7.90
C MET A 135 -10.74 20.48 -9.14
N SER A 136 -9.94 21.39 -9.71
CA SER A 136 -10.24 22.00 -11.02
C SER A 136 -9.90 21.07 -12.19
N ARG A 137 -10.60 21.21 -13.32
CA ARG A 137 -10.37 20.40 -14.55
C ARG A 137 -8.94 20.47 -15.08
N SER A 138 -8.25 21.60 -14.91
CA SER A 138 -6.86 21.77 -15.38
C SER A 138 -5.87 20.98 -14.51
N LEU A 139 -6.10 21.00 -13.20
CA LEU A 139 -5.29 20.26 -12.23
C LEU A 139 -5.49 18.75 -12.42
N GLU A 140 -6.75 18.33 -12.64
CA GLU A 140 -7.13 16.96 -12.95
C GLU A 140 -6.33 16.39 -14.13
N HIS A 141 -6.20 17.15 -15.21
CA HIS A 141 -5.49 16.69 -16.40
C HIS A 141 -3.99 16.48 -16.14
N SER A 142 -3.37 17.40 -15.40
CA SER A 142 -1.94 17.33 -15.06
C SER A 142 -1.61 16.15 -14.13
N ILE A 143 -2.48 15.89 -13.15
CA ILE A 143 -2.36 14.80 -12.20
C ILE A 143 -2.63 13.46 -12.91
N ASN A 144 -3.67 13.38 -13.73
CA ASN A 144 -4.00 12.17 -14.48
C ASN A 144 -2.85 11.72 -15.38
N ALA A 145 -2.17 12.65 -16.06
CA ALA A 145 -1.05 12.32 -16.94
C ALA A 145 0.14 11.71 -16.17
N ARG A 146 0.53 12.32 -15.03
CA ARG A 146 1.65 11.86 -14.21
C ARG A 146 1.33 10.54 -13.49
N ALA A 147 0.15 10.43 -12.90
CA ALA A 147 -0.25 9.25 -12.14
C ALA A 147 -0.46 8.01 -13.05
N SER A 148 -1.05 8.19 -14.24
CA SER A 148 -1.32 7.07 -15.16
C SER A 148 -0.04 6.36 -15.63
N GLN A 149 1.08 7.07 -15.75
CA GLN A 149 2.36 6.46 -16.12
C GLN A 149 2.95 5.65 -14.96
N GLN A 150 2.88 6.19 -13.73
CA GLN A 150 3.43 5.54 -12.55
C GLN A 150 2.66 4.29 -12.16
N VAL A 151 1.32 4.30 -12.20
CA VAL A 151 0.56 3.10 -11.86
C VAL A 151 0.79 1.98 -12.88
N ARG A 152 0.84 2.29 -14.18
CA ARG A 152 1.15 1.26 -15.20
C ARG A 152 2.52 0.63 -14.98
N ARG A 153 3.49 1.41 -14.49
CA ARG A 153 4.80 0.91 -14.11
C ARG A 153 4.70 0.02 -12.88
N LEU A 154 3.99 0.46 -11.84
CA LEU A 154 3.82 -0.32 -10.63
C LEU A 154 3.07 -1.64 -10.85
N GLU A 155 1.96 -1.63 -11.60
CA GLU A 155 1.23 -2.84 -11.97
C GLU A 155 2.12 -3.85 -12.73
N ARG A 156 3.04 -3.34 -13.54
CA ARG A 156 4.02 -4.17 -14.24
C ARG A 156 5.05 -4.72 -13.27
N GLU A 157 5.60 -3.88 -12.42
CA GLU A 157 6.61 -4.29 -11.41
C GLU A 157 6.03 -5.31 -10.42
N ILE A 158 4.76 -5.15 -9.99
CA ILE A 158 4.07 -6.14 -9.15
C ILE A 158 3.96 -7.47 -9.90
N ARG A 159 3.54 -7.46 -11.17
CA ARG A 159 3.42 -8.69 -11.98
C ARG A 159 4.77 -9.36 -12.23
N GLU A 160 5.79 -8.59 -12.57
CA GLU A 160 7.17 -9.07 -12.80
C GLU A 160 7.76 -9.65 -11.52
N THR A 161 7.67 -8.92 -10.41
CA THR A 161 8.17 -9.40 -9.11
C THR A 161 7.42 -10.64 -8.66
N TRP A 162 6.10 -10.69 -8.88
CA TRP A 162 5.29 -11.87 -8.57
C TRP A 162 5.71 -13.09 -9.40
N SER A 163 5.95 -12.94 -10.71
CA SER A 163 6.47 -14.02 -11.56
C SER A 163 7.81 -14.51 -11.05
N VAL A 164 8.76 -13.60 -10.81
CA VAL A 164 10.11 -13.95 -10.32
C VAL A 164 10.05 -14.66 -8.97
N VAL A 165 9.21 -14.20 -8.04
CA VAL A 165 9.06 -14.82 -6.72
C VAL A 165 8.34 -16.16 -6.79
N SER A 166 7.48 -16.38 -7.79
CA SER A 166 6.80 -17.66 -8.02
C SER A 166 7.70 -18.68 -8.73
N ASP A 167 8.61 -18.23 -9.60
CA ASP A 167 9.49 -19.09 -10.42
C ASP A 167 10.77 -19.56 -9.67
N TYR A 168 11.09 -18.97 -8.51
CA TYR A 168 12.29 -19.28 -7.71
C TYR A 168 12.07 -20.37 -6.63
N VAL A 169 10.97 -21.11 -6.68
CA VAL A 169 10.65 -22.22 -5.76
C VAL A 169 10.31 -23.49 -6.52
#